data_AF-A0A445JL50-F1
#
_entry.id   AF-A0A445JL50-F1
#
_cell.length_a   1.000
_cell.length_b   1.000
_cell.length_c   1.000
_cell.angle_alpha   90.00
_cell.angle_beta   90.00
_cell.angle_gamma   90.00
#
_symmetry.space_group_name_H-M   'P 1'
#
loop_
_entity.id
_entity.type
_entity.pdbx_description
1 polymer ?
#
loop_
_entity_poly.entity_id
_entity_poly.type
_entity_poly.pdbx_seq_one_letter_code
_entity_poly.pdbx_strand_id
1 'polypeptide(L)'
;MVRNFLLIARLTASFTHHRSTPIQLGSMLQHKHNASIFFFNSFTSGISSDSESDDENHHKGDTFTVSYLINSWGLSPRRAREISNRINLKNPDGPNAVIDLLNNYGFEKTHLAKLVERKPSVLLADAENTLLPKLKFFRSIGISNTDMPKILIASHNMLFRSLNKCLIPRYEILKSVLRDKGEVVRALKNAPFSFTYGDMMKRLVPNIRVLRESGVPQGSISYLLMHSGTLAYRDHSKFVEAVNTAKEFGFNPLRRTFVVGVEVLAIKRWESRFEVYERCGWNREIALRAVRKFPSVVKLSEEVFIKKMSFLVKDMGWPSEDIAEYPQVVTYNLEKRIIPRFSVIKMLKSKGLLKNNLHFSGIICITEAKFLKKFVISFQKDLPFLPDFYNSLANQQNVL
;
A
#
# COMPACT_ATOMS: atom_id res chain seq x y z
N MET A 1 -1.85 -32.84 -41.58
CA MET A 1 -0.73 -32.91 -42.55
C MET A 1 0.19 -31.71 -42.26
N VAL A 2 1.51 -31.91 -42.21
CA VAL A 2 2.47 -30.97 -41.58
C VAL A 2 3.26 -30.14 -42.60
N ARG A 3 3.54 -28.87 -42.28
CA ARG A 3 4.74 -28.03 -42.63
C ARG A 3 4.48 -26.62 -42.05
N ASN A 4 5.08 -26.14 -40.97
CA ASN A 4 6.51 -26.00 -40.61
C ASN A 4 7.35 -25.30 -41.67
N PHE A 5 7.70 -24.03 -41.41
CA PHE A 5 8.96 -23.42 -41.82
C PHE A 5 9.49 -22.48 -40.72
N LEU A 6 10.64 -22.85 -40.16
CA LEU A 6 11.50 -21.96 -39.38
C LEU A 6 12.33 -21.10 -40.34
N LEU A 7 12.62 -19.86 -39.95
CA LEU A 7 13.71 -19.10 -40.55
C LEU A 7 14.48 -18.34 -39.46
N ILE A 8 15.63 -18.91 -39.10
CA ILE A 8 16.66 -18.29 -38.26
C ILE A 8 17.60 -17.54 -39.20
N ALA A 9 17.89 -16.27 -38.92
CA ALA A 9 18.95 -15.52 -39.59
C ALA A 9 19.83 -14.81 -38.55
N ARG A 10 21.12 -15.16 -38.53
CA ARG A 10 22.18 -14.44 -37.82
C ARG A 10 22.81 -13.43 -38.79
N LEU A 11 22.97 -12.18 -38.35
CA LEU A 11 23.95 -11.22 -38.90
C LEU A 11 24.51 -10.43 -37.70
N THR A 12 25.66 -10.82 -37.14
CA THR A 12 27.03 -10.38 -37.50
C THR A 12 27.23 -8.86 -37.45
N ALA A 13 28.10 -8.42 -36.55
CA ALA A 13 28.51 -7.04 -36.40
C ALA A 13 29.48 -6.61 -37.52
N SER A 14 29.45 -5.32 -37.87
CA SER A 14 30.54 -4.61 -38.53
C SER A 14 30.65 -3.19 -37.99
N PHE A 15 31.80 -2.85 -37.43
CA PHE A 15 32.16 -1.49 -37.07
C PHE A 15 32.66 -0.75 -38.32
N THR A 16 32.18 0.47 -38.56
CA THR A 16 32.94 1.47 -39.33
C THR A 16 32.79 2.84 -38.68
N HIS A 17 33.90 3.57 -38.59
CA HIS A 17 33.97 4.90 -38.01
C HIS A 17 33.17 5.94 -38.79
N HIS A 18 32.60 6.92 -38.08
CA HIS A 18 32.58 8.29 -38.60
C HIS A 18 33.00 9.29 -37.51
N ARG A 19 33.81 10.28 -37.92
CA ARG A 19 34.46 11.25 -37.05
C ARG A 19 33.46 12.30 -36.54
N SER A 20 33.52 12.61 -35.25
CA SER A 20 32.88 13.80 -34.65
C SER A 20 33.89 14.94 -34.52
N THR A 21 33.47 16.16 -34.87
CA THR A 21 34.18 17.39 -34.52
C THR A 21 33.86 17.80 -33.07
N PRO A 22 34.80 18.47 -32.37
CA PRO A 22 34.71 18.63 -30.92
C PRO A 22 33.88 19.84 -30.49
N ILE A 23 33.09 19.68 -29.44
CA ILE A 23 32.57 20.80 -28.63
C ILE A 23 33.32 20.77 -27.29
N GLN A 24 34.00 21.86 -26.98
CA GLN A 24 34.66 22.05 -25.68
C GLN A 24 33.62 22.17 -24.56
N LEU A 25 33.80 21.42 -23.48
CA LEU A 25 33.35 21.85 -22.16
C LEU A 25 34.41 21.42 -21.12
N GLY A 26 35.05 22.40 -20.51
CA GLY A 26 36.17 22.17 -19.59
C GLY A 26 35.74 21.79 -18.18
N SER A 27 36.60 21.00 -17.53
CA SER A 27 36.72 20.78 -16.07
C SER A 27 35.48 20.34 -15.29
N MET A 28 35.49 19.09 -14.80
CA MET A 28 35.23 18.80 -13.38
C MET A 28 36.01 17.53 -12.97
N LEU A 29 36.61 17.62 -11.78
CA LEU A 29 37.69 16.79 -11.24
C LEU A 29 37.47 15.26 -11.21
N GLN A 30 38.60 14.55 -11.32
CA GLN A 30 38.74 13.12 -11.03
C GLN A 30 38.43 12.84 -9.54
N HIS A 31 37.72 11.75 -9.21
CA HIS A 31 38.38 10.49 -8.81
C HIS A 31 37.45 9.40 -8.23
N LYS A 32 37.84 8.16 -8.57
CA LYS A 32 37.77 6.91 -7.78
C LYS A 32 36.39 6.30 -7.46
N HIS A 33 36.20 5.13 -8.07
CA HIS A 33 35.34 4.06 -7.56
C HIS A 33 35.68 3.73 -6.11
N ASN A 34 34.66 3.54 -5.28
CA ASN A 34 34.75 2.72 -4.08
C ASN A 34 33.65 1.66 -4.14
N ALA A 35 34.04 0.40 -4.26
CA ALA A 35 33.15 -0.73 -4.06
C ALA A 35 32.97 -0.96 -2.56
N SER A 36 31.74 -0.93 -2.07
CA SER A 36 31.44 -1.20 -0.67
C SER A 36 31.47 -2.71 -0.41
N ILE A 37 32.61 -3.21 0.07
CA ILE A 37 32.73 -4.58 0.59
C ILE A 37 31.91 -4.67 1.88
N PHE A 38 30.93 -5.58 1.91
CA PHE A 38 30.22 -5.93 3.14
C PHE A 38 31.07 -6.92 3.95
N PHE A 39 31.68 -6.45 5.04
CA PHE A 39 32.30 -7.35 6.01
C PHE A 39 31.21 -8.07 6.82
N PHE A 40 30.99 -9.34 6.50
CA PHE A 40 30.42 -10.31 7.43
C PHE A 40 31.55 -10.81 8.32
N ASN A 41 31.54 -10.44 9.60
CA ASN A 41 32.39 -11.10 10.60
C ASN A 41 31.72 -12.40 11.02
N SER A 42 32.15 -13.50 10.40
CA SER A 42 31.99 -14.85 10.96
C SER A 42 32.92 -14.98 12.17
N PHE A 43 32.42 -15.47 13.30
CA PHE A 43 33.28 -15.88 14.42
C PHE A 43 33.28 -17.42 14.55
N THR A 44 34.48 -17.96 14.61
CA THR A 44 34.78 -19.39 14.71
C THR A 44 34.70 -19.87 16.16
N SER A 45 34.31 -21.14 16.34
CA SER A 45 34.37 -21.88 17.60
C SER A 45 35.81 -22.14 18.07
N GLY A 46 36.04 -22.15 19.39
CA GLY A 46 37.29 -22.59 20.04
C GLY A 46 37.01 -23.30 21.38
N ILE A 47 37.80 -24.33 21.67
CA ILE A 47 37.69 -25.36 22.73
C ILE A 47 39.15 -25.73 23.13
N SER A 48 39.52 -26.13 24.35
CA SER A 48 38.84 -26.47 25.61
C SER A 48 39.28 -25.49 26.75
N SER A 49 39.27 -25.73 28.07
CA SER A 49 38.97 -26.88 28.96
C SER A 49 38.58 -26.43 30.37
N ASP A 50 38.02 -27.35 31.15
CA ASP A 50 37.40 -27.15 32.46
C ASP A 50 38.37 -26.88 33.64
N SER A 51 37.84 -26.19 34.65
CA SER A 51 38.17 -26.42 36.07
C SER A 51 37.00 -25.95 36.94
N GLU A 52 36.36 -26.86 37.66
CA GLU A 52 35.30 -26.57 38.63
C GLU A 52 35.91 -25.96 39.91
N SER A 53 35.31 -24.90 40.46
CA SER A 53 34.44 -25.01 41.65
C SER A 53 33.94 -23.65 42.16
N ASP A 54 32.89 -23.73 42.97
CA ASP A 54 32.44 -22.79 44.00
C ASP A 54 31.70 -21.48 43.63
N ASP A 55 30.44 -21.49 44.09
CA ASP A 55 29.50 -20.41 44.34
C ASP A 55 30.03 -18.96 44.27
N GLU A 56 29.60 -18.24 43.23
CA GLU A 56 28.85 -17.00 43.50
C GLU A 56 27.84 -16.69 42.38
N ASN A 57 26.58 -16.48 42.77
CA ASN A 57 25.47 -16.17 41.87
C ASN A 57 25.55 -14.70 41.39
N HIS A 58 26.55 -14.38 40.58
CA HIS A 58 26.67 -13.09 39.91
C HIS A 58 25.61 -12.95 38.81
N HIS A 59 24.39 -12.58 39.23
CA HIS A 59 23.46 -11.84 38.38
C HIS A 59 24.21 -10.61 37.83
N LYS A 60 24.63 -10.66 36.55
CA LYS A 60 25.09 -9.48 35.81
C LYS A 60 24.01 -8.41 35.91
N GLY A 61 24.26 -7.40 36.76
CA GLY A 61 23.26 -6.41 37.14
C GLY A 61 22.60 -5.77 35.92
N ASP A 62 21.28 -5.58 35.98
CA ASP A 62 20.53 -4.94 34.90
C ASP A 62 21.18 -3.56 34.61
N THR A 63 21.77 -3.43 33.41
CA THR A 63 22.51 -2.23 33.02
C THR A 63 21.62 -0.98 33.14
N PHE A 64 22.20 0.22 33.30
CA PHE A 64 21.44 1.48 33.32
C PHE A 64 20.40 1.55 32.17
N THR A 65 20.77 1.08 30.98
CA THR A 65 19.88 0.99 29.82
C THR A 65 18.64 0.13 30.09
N VAL A 66 18.80 -1.04 30.72
CA VAL A 66 17.67 -1.93 31.06
C VAL A 66 16.76 -1.26 32.09
N SER A 67 17.33 -0.74 33.18
CA SER A 67 16.58 -0.05 34.24
C SER A 67 15.81 1.16 33.71
N TYR A 68 16.43 1.97 32.84
CA TYR A 68 15.79 3.10 32.17
C TYR A 68 14.63 2.65 31.24
N LEU A 69 14.82 1.58 30.47
CA LEU A 69 13.80 1.01 29.59
C LEU A 69 12.63 0.36 30.36
N ILE A 70 12.85 -0.15 31.57
CA ILE A 70 11.76 -0.62 32.42
C ILE A 70 11.02 0.59 33.02
N ASN A 71 11.75 1.47 33.71
CA ASN A 71 11.16 2.52 34.54
C ASN A 71 10.52 3.65 33.73
N SER A 72 11.20 4.16 32.69
CA SER A 72 10.69 5.29 31.90
C SER A 72 9.71 4.86 30.80
N TRP A 73 9.84 3.63 30.30
CA TRP A 73 9.08 3.14 29.13
C TRP A 73 8.03 2.08 29.45
N GLY A 74 8.04 1.49 30.65
CA GLY A 74 7.11 0.43 31.04
C GLY A 74 7.29 -0.86 30.24
N LEU A 75 8.49 -1.10 29.70
CA LEU A 75 8.79 -2.34 28.98
C LEU A 75 8.99 -3.48 29.97
N SER A 76 8.58 -4.70 29.59
CA SER A 76 8.85 -5.87 30.42
C SER A 76 10.37 -6.11 30.53
N PRO A 77 10.88 -6.65 31.65
CA PRO A 77 12.32 -6.84 31.85
C PRO A 77 13.00 -7.64 30.73
N ARG A 78 12.29 -8.64 30.18
CA ARG A 78 12.73 -9.39 28.99
C ARG A 78 12.92 -8.49 27.77
N ARG A 79 11.93 -7.65 27.44
CA ARG A 79 12.01 -6.73 26.28
C ARG A 79 13.05 -5.63 26.48
N ALA A 80 13.19 -5.12 27.70
CA ALA A 80 14.23 -4.16 28.04
C ALA A 80 15.63 -4.74 27.79
N ARG A 81 15.89 -6.00 28.20
CA ARG A 81 17.15 -6.73 27.91
C ARG A 81 17.35 -7.02 26.42
N GLU A 82 16.30 -7.43 25.69
CA GLU A 82 16.38 -7.63 24.24
C GLU A 82 16.75 -6.33 23.48
N ILE A 83 16.33 -5.17 24.01
CA ILE A 83 16.62 -3.85 23.43
C ILE A 83 17.98 -3.29 23.88
N SER A 84 18.41 -3.49 25.13
CA SER A 84 19.73 -3.05 25.62
C SER A 84 20.88 -3.72 24.87
N ASN A 85 20.68 -4.90 24.29
CA ASN A 85 21.65 -5.53 23.40
C ASN A 85 21.88 -4.74 22.08
N ARG A 86 21.07 -3.72 21.79
CA ARG A 86 21.12 -2.91 20.56
C ARG A 86 21.53 -1.44 20.79
N ILE A 87 21.49 -0.97 22.04
CA ILE A 87 21.81 0.40 22.44
C ILE A 87 22.46 0.43 23.82
N ASN A 88 23.40 1.34 24.04
CA ASN A 88 23.99 1.58 25.36
C ASN A 88 23.79 3.06 25.74
N LEU A 89 22.88 3.33 26.66
CA LEU A 89 22.62 4.64 27.24
C LEU A 89 23.60 4.88 28.39
N LYS A 90 24.23 6.06 28.43
CA LYS A 90 25.17 6.44 29.50
C LYS A 90 24.50 7.15 30.68
N ASN A 91 23.51 7.99 30.38
CA ASN A 91 22.77 8.85 31.31
C ASN A 91 21.33 9.06 30.78
N PRO A 92 20.41 9.61 31.59
CA PRO A 92 19.04 9.86 31.13
C PRO A 92 18.91 11.12 30.26
N ASP A 93 19.86 12.05 30.31
CA ASP A 93 19.73 13.40 29.72
C ASP A 93 19.51 13.37 28.21
N GLY A 94 20.35 12.63 27.48
CA GLY A 94 20.24 12.44 26.03
C GLY A 94 18.91 11.83 25.59
N PRO A 95 18.51 10.65 26.08
CA PRO A 95 17.24 10.04 25.69
C PRO A 95 16.02 10.83 26.18
N ASN A 96 16.09 11.54 27.32
CA ASN A 96 15.02 12.44 27.76
C ASN A 96 14.85 13.64 26.80
N ALA A 97 15.95 14.30 26.40
CA ALA A 97 15.89 15.39 25.43
C ALA A 97 15.28 14.95 24.08
N VAL A 98 15.54 13.70 23.65
CA VAL A 98 14.90 13.09 22.48
C VAL A 98 13.39 12.89 22.69
N ILE A 99 12.97 12.42 23.87
CA ILE A 99 11.56 12.24 24.23
C ILE A 99 10.82 13.58 24.21
N ASP A 100 11.34 14.59 24.90
CA ASP A 100 10.71 15.91 25.03
C ASP A 100 10.60 16.62 23.69
N LEU A 101 11.64 16.50 22.85
CA LEU A 101 11.58 16.95 21.47
C LEU A 101 10.46 16.24 20.69
N LEU A 102 10.36 14.90 20.76
CA LEU A 102 9.32 14.16 20.03
C LEU A 102 7.91 14.46 20.55
N ASN A 103 7.73 14.63 21.87
CA ASN A 103 6.48 15.08 22.49
C ASN A 103 6.00 16.41 21.87
N ASN A 104 6.91 17.39 21.72
CA ASN A 104 6.63 18.69 21.09
C ASN A 104 6.22 18.60 19.61
N TYR A 105 6.50 17.48 18.94
CA TYR A 105 6.04 17.17 17.58
C TYR A 105 4.85 16.19 17.52
N GLY A 106 4.18 15.96 18.66
CA GLY A 106 2.92 15.21 18.76
C GLY A 106 3.07 13.70 19.02
N PHE A 107 4.26 13.22 19.38
CA PHE A 107 4.44 11.82 19.73
C PHE A 107 3.99 11.55 21.16
N GLU A 108 2.80 10.96 21.33
CA GLU A 108 2.34 10.45 22.63
C GLU A 108 3.18 9.24 23.12
N LYS A 109 3.10 8.91 24.41
CA LYS A 109 3.79 7.74 25.02
C LYS A 109 3.63 6.43 24.23
N THR A 110 2.45 6.17 23.68
CA THR A 110 2.17 4.96 22.87
C THR A 110 2.85 4.98 21.50
N HIS A 111 3.03 6.16 20.91
CA HIS A 111 3.76 6.38 19.67
C HIS A 111 5.26 6.21 19.89
N LEU A 112 5.79 6.83 20.95
CA LEU A 112 7.18 6.70 21.36
C LEU A 112 7.54 5.23 21.61
N ALA A 113 6.74 4.48 22.39
CA ALA A 113 7.03 3.08 22.70
C ALA A 113 7.18 2.21 21.44
N LYS A 114 6.26 2.37 20.47
CA LYS A 114 6.33 1.70 19.16
C LYS A 114 7.55 2.11 18.32
N LEU A 115 7.99 3.36 18.44
CA LEU A 115 9.18 3.85 17.75
C LEU A 115 10.46 3.24 18.34
N VAL A 116 10.59 3.23 19.66
CA VAL A 116 11.74 2.64 20.36
C VAL A 116 11.81 1.12 20.16
N GLU A 117 10.69 0.40 20.28
CA GLU A 117 10.66 -1.05 20.03
C GLU A 117 11.17 -1.40 18.62
N ARG A 118 10.76 -0.62 17.61
CA ARG A 118 11.20 -0.81 16.21
C ARG A 118 12.63 -0.33 15.95
N LYS A 119 13.05 0.76 16.58
CA LYS A 119 14.33 1.44 16.30
C LYS A 119 14.90 2.09 17.56
N PRO A 120 15.48 1.29 18.49
CA PRO A 120 15.96 1.80 19.78
C PRO A 120 17.04 2.87 19.64
N SER A 121 17.83 2.83 18.55
CA SER A 121 18.87 3.81 18.23
C SER A 121 18.36 5.23 18.03
N VAL A 122 17.03 5.49 18.08
CA VAL A 122 16.48 6.85 18.16
C VAL A 122 16.86 7.53 19.47
N LEU A 123 16.99 6.77 20.57
CA LEU A 123 17.38 7.26 21.90
C LEU A 123 18.87 7.65 21.99
N LEU A 124 19.67 7.26 20.99
CA LEU A 124 21.08 7.65 20.85
C LEU A 124 21.27 8.82 19.87
N ALA A 125 20.18 9.36 19.28
CA ALA A 125 20.29 10.46 18.34
C ALA A 125 20.38 11.79 19.07
N ASP A 126 21.22 12.70 18.57
CA ASP A 126 21.26 14.08 19.05
C ASP A 126 19.92 14.78 18.76
N ALA A 127 19.25 15.26 19.81
CA ALA A 127 17.96 15.92 19.70
C ALA A 127 18.03 17.19 18.85
N GLU A 128 18.98 18.08 19.12
CA GLU A 128 19.06 19.43 18.53
C GLU A 128 19.70 19.42 17.13
N ASN A 129 20.77 18.67 16.95
CA ASN A 129 21.59 18.66 15.73
C ASN A 129 21.13 17.59 14.74
N THR A 130 20.57 16.46 15.22
CA THR A 130 20.16 15.35 14.34
C THR A 130 18.65 15.25 14.13
N LEU A 131 17.82 15.32 15.17
CA LEU A 131 16.37 15.11 15.04
C LEU A 131 15.61 16.40 14.70
N LEU A 132 15.83 17.47 15.47
CA LEU A 132 15.10 18.74 15.34
C LEU A 132 15.13 19.33 13.92
N PRO A 133 16.23 19.32 13.14
CA PRO A 133 16.22 19.84 11.78
C PRO A 133 15.32 19.04 10.84
N LYS A 134 15.22 17.72 11.04
CA LYS A 134 14.33 16.85 10.27
C LYS A 134 12.87 17.07 10.64
N LEU A 135 12.57 17.22 11.94
CA LEU A 135 11.22 17.49 12.43
C LEU A 135 10.72 18.89 11.96
N LYS A 136 11.58 19.92 12.05
CA LYS A 136 11.32 21.25 11.46
C LYS A 136 11.04 21.17 9.96
N PHE A 137 11.82 20.40 9.20
CA PHE A 137 11.58 20.15 7.78
C PHE A 137 10.24 19.45 7.50
N PHE A 138 9.91 18.38 8.22
CA PHE A 138 8.63 17.69 8.03
C PHE A 138 7.44 18.63 8.31
N ARG A 139 7.56 19.51 9.32
CA ARG A 139 6.56 20.54 9.61
C ARG A 139 6.45 21.58 8.49
N SER A 140 7.57 22.07 7.94
CA SER A 140 7.57 23.11 6.89
C SER A 140 7.01 22.66 5.53
N ILE A 141 7.10 21.35 5.24
CA ILE A 141 6.44 20.74 4.07
C ILE A 141 4.94 20.43 4.30
N GLY A 142 4.41 20.69 5.49
CA GLY A 142 2.98 20.58 5.80
C GLY A 142 2.55 19.32 6.54
N ILE A 143 3.47 18.53 7.10
CA ILE A 143 3.10 17.41 7.98
C ILE A 143 2.72 17.97 9.37
N SER A 144 1.47 17.73 9.78
CA SER A 144 0.96 18.13 11.09
C SER A 144 1.58 17.29 12.23
N ASN A 145 1.56 17.82 13.45
CA ASN A 145 1.91 17.06 14.65
C ASN A 145 1.02 15.81 14.85
N THR A 146 -0.21 15.78 14.32
CA THR A 146 -1.12 14.61 14.41
C THR A 146 -0.84 13.51 13.37
N ASP A 147 -0.05 13.81 12.34
CA ASP A 147 0.35 12.88 11.29
C ASP A 147 1.81 12.46 11.37
N MET A 148 2.67 13.32 11.95
CA MET A 148 4.11 13.09 12.05
C MET A 148 4.47 11.77 12.76
N PRO A 149 3.84 11.38 13.89
CA PRO A 149 4.08 10.09 14.52
C PRO A 149 3.71 8.91 13.61
N LYS A 150 2.58 9.01 12.90
CA LYS A 150 2.06 7.93 12.04
C LYS A 150 3.01 7.65 10.87
N ILE A 151 3.48 8.71 10.20
CA ILE A 151 4.42 8.62 9.08
C ILE A 151 5.78 8.08 9.57
N LEU A 152 6.31 8.64 10.66
CA LEU A 152 7.65 8.29 11.14
C LEU A 152 7.71 6.95 11.87
N ILE A 153 6.61 6.41 12.43
CA ILE A 153 6.59 5.02 12.92
C ILE A 153 6.47 4.02 11.76
N ALA A 154 5.74 4.38 10.70
CA ALA A 154 5.64 3.57 9.49
C ALA A 154 6.97 3.53 8.71
N SER A 155 7.79 4.58 8.76
CA SER A 155 9.14 4.58 8.18
C SER A 155 10.16 5.32 9.07
N HIS A 156 10.48 4.71 10.21
CA HIS A 156 11.41 5.26 11.22
C HIS A 156 12.79 5.61 10.66
N ASN A 157 13.22 4.94 9.60
CA ASN A 157 14.50 5.23 8.95
C ASN A 157 14.56 6.62 8.30
N MET A 158 13.43 7.30 8.08
CA MET A 158 13.40 8.72 7.68
C MET A 158 14.19 9.62 8.65
N LEU A 159 14.14 9.34 9.97
CA LEU A 159 14.90 10.09 10.99
C LEU A 159 16.43 9.86 10.90
N PHE A 160 16.87 8.81 10.20
CA PHE A 160 18.27 8.41 10.05
C PHE A 160 18.83 8.65 8.64
N ARG A 161 18.01 9.13 7.69
CA ARG A 161 18.50 9.59 6.38
C ARG A 161 19.09 11.00 6.50
N SER A 162 20.06 11.32 5.65
CA SER A 162 20.56 12.70 5.52
C SER A 162 19.42 13.63 5.09
N LEU A 163 19.25 14.75 5.81
CA LEU A 163 18.27 15.78 5.46
C LEU A 163 18.56 16.35 4.07
N ASN A 164 19.78 16.87 3.89
CA ASN A 164 20.20 17.58 2.68
C ASN A 164 20.49 16.64 1.51
N LYS A 165 21.10 15.47 1.74
CA LYS A 165 21.47 14.53 0.66
C LYS A 165 20.36 13.52 0.31
N CYS A 166 19.27 13.45 1.07
CA CYS A 166 18.22 12.44 0.84
C CYS A 166 16.80 12.98 1.00
N LEU A 167 16.42 13.56 2.15
CA LEU A 167 15.02 13.92 2.41
C LEU A 167 14.55 15.11 1.56
N ILE A 168 15.32 16.20 1.51
CA ILE A 168 14.99 17.41 0.73
C ILE A 168 14.91 17.11 -0.78
N PRO A 169 15.93 16.50 -1.43
CA PRO A 169 15.86 16.19 -2.86
C PRO A 169 14.67 15.29 -3.24
N ARG A 170 14.35 14.32 -2.38
CA ARG A 170 13.20 13.42 -2.58
C ARG A 170 11.86 14.14 -2.45
N TYR A 171 11.75 15.10 -1.54
CA TYR A 171 10.56 15.95 -1.43
C TYR A 171 10.39 16.86 -2.65
N GLU A 172 11.46 17.51 -3.13
CA GLU A 172 11.40 18.36 -4.31
C GLU A 172 11.02 17.56 -5.58
N ILE A 173 11.47 16.30 -5.70
CA ILE A 173 11.00 15.40 -6.77
C ILE A 173 9.49 15.13 -6.64
N LEU A 174 8.96 14.80 -5.45
CA LEU A 174 7.51 14.60 -5.28
C LEU A 174 6.71 15.89 -5.56
N LYS A 175 7.22 17.04 -5.12
CA LYS A 175 6.63 18.37 -5.33
C LYS A 175 6.63 18.81 -6.81
N SER A 176 7.58 18.35 -7.64
CA SER A 176 7.56 18.58 -9.09
C SER A 176 6.60 17.65 -9.85
N VAL A 177 6.04 16.63 -9.18
CA VAL A 177 5.07 15.68 -9.75
C VAL A 177 3.65 15.91 -9.23
N LEU A 178 3.48 16.42 -8.01
CA LEU A 178 2.19 16.62 -7.34
C LEU A 178 1.77 18.10 -7.37
N ARG A 179 0.47 18.36 -7.24
CA ARG A 179 -0.10 19.70 -7.50
C ARG A 179 0.05 20.67 -6.32
N ASP A 180 0.06 20.16 -5.10
CA ASP A 180 0.13 20.95 -3.88
C ASP A 180 0.79 20.18 -2.71
N LYS A 181 1.09 20.90 -1.62
CA LYS A 181 1.71 20.32 -0.41
C LYS A 181 0.85 19.21 0.22
N GLY A 182 -0.47 19.33 0.18
CA GLY A 182 -1.41 18.34 0.72
C GLY A 182 -1.37 17.02 -0.05
N GLU A 183 -1.27 17.06 -1.38
CA GLU A 183 -1.02 15.86 -2.19
C GLU A 183 0.32 15.19 -1.84
N VAL A 184 1.39 15.97 -1.64
CA VAL A 184 2.70 15.44 -1.22
C VAL A 184 2.59 14.74 0.14
N VAL A 185 1.94 15.37 1.13
CA VAL A 185 1.71 14.76 2.44
C VAL A 185 0.88 13.47 2.34
N ARG A 186 -0.15 13.44 1.48
CA ARG A 186 -0.94 12.21 1.22
C ARG A 186 -0.10 11.10 0.58
N ALA A 187 0.74 11.42 -0.40
CA ALA A 187 1.63 10.45 -1.05
C ALA A 187 2.68 9.90 -0.05
N LEU A 188 3.23 10.77 0.81
CA LEU A 188 4.14 10.37 1.89
C LEU A 188 3.47 9.42 2.90
N LYS A 189 2.23 9.68 3.32
CA LYS A 189 1.46 8.78 4.19
C LYS A 189 1.20 7.42 3.54
N ASN A 190 0.93 7.41 2.23
CA ASN A 190 0.54 6.20 1.50
C ASN A 190 1.73 5.26 1.21
N ALA A 191 2.91 5.81 0.90
CA ALA A 191 4.09 5.01 0.54
C ALA A 191 5.38 5.51 1.23
N PRO A 192 5.44 5.59 2.58
CA PRO A 192 6.58 6.18 3.30
C PRO A 192 7.86 5.35 3.15
N PHE A 193 7.73 4.03 3.02
CA PHE A 193 8.87 3.15 2.70
C PHE A 193 9.43 3.44 1.29
N SER A 194 8.57 3.59 0.28
CA SER A 194 9.00 3.92 -1.09
C SER A 194 9.61 5.31 -1.17
N PHE A 195 9.09 6.28 -0.42
CA PHE A 195 9.74 7.59 -0.28
C PHE A 195 11.15 7.47 0.31
N THR A 196 11.37 6.59 1.29
CA THR A 196 12.68 6.46 1.97
C THR A 196 13.70 5.67 1.15
N TYR A 197 13.29 4.60 0.48
CA TYR A 197 14.17 3.61 -0.14
C TYR A 197 14.03 3.45 -1.65
N GLY A 198 12.89 3.83 -2.22
CA GLY A 198 12.65 3.71 -3.65
C GLY A 198 13.63 4.53 -4.48
N ASP A 199 14.02 4.03 -5.64
CA ASP A 199 14.85 4.80 -6.58
C ASP A 199 13.98 5.83 -7.30
N MET A 200 14.24 7.12 -7.01
CA MET A 200 13.48 8.22 -7.61
C MET A 200 13.81 8.39 -9.09
N MET A 201 15.08 8.21 -9.47
CA MET A 201 15.58 8.60 -10.80
C MET A 201 15.51 7.46 -11.81
N LYS A 202 15.65 6.20 -11.36
CA LYS A 202 15.51 5.01 -12.23
C LYS A 202 14.11 4.42 -12.25
N ARG A 203 13.20 4.85 -11.36
CA ARG A 203 11.83 4.33 -11.30
C ARG A 203 10.77 5.42 -11.28
N LEU A 204 10.67 6.22 -10.22
CA LEU A 204 9.58 7.21 -10.10
C LEU A 204 9.54 8.17 -11.31
N VAL A 205 10.62 8.89 -11.58
CA VAL A 205 10.66 9.90 -12.64
C VAL A 205 10.39 9.30 -14.04
N PRO A 206 11.03 8.18 -14.45
CA PRO A 206 10.68 7.50 -15.70
C PRO A 206 9.23 7.00 -15.78
N ASN A 207 8.68 6.41 -14.70
CA ASN A 207 7.31 5.90 -14.69
C ASN A 207 6.27 7.03 -14.79
N ILE A 208 6.51 8.16 -14.11
CA ILE A 208 5.68 9.37 -14.24
C ILE A 208 5.78 9.96 -15.65
N ARG A 209 6.96 9.92 -16.29
CA ARG A 209 7.13 10.34 -17.68
C ARG A 209 6.28 9.50 -18.64
N VAL A 210 6.33 8.17 -18.52
CA VAL A 210 5.52 7.24 -19.33
C VAL A 210 4.01 7.50 -19.20
N LEU A 211 3.52 7.85 -18.00
CA LEU A 211 2.13 8.25 -17.81
C LEU A 211 1.80 9.56 -18.56
N ARG A 212 2.68 10.57 -18.48
CA ARG A 212 2.51 11.87 -19.18
C ARG A 212 2.55 11.69 -20.70
N GLU A 213 3.51 10.93 -21.22
CA GLU A 213 3.62 10.56 -22.65
C GLU A 213 2.41 9.74 -23.13
N SER A 214 1.79 8.96 -22.24
CA SER A 214 0.52 8.26 -22.51
C SER A 214 -0.73 9.14 -22.40
N GLY A 215 -0.58 10.46 -22.23
CA GLY A 215 -1.70 11.41 -22.11
C GLY A 215 -2.47 11.35 -20.79
N VAL A 216 -1.95 10.68 -19.76
CA VAL A 216 -2.66 10.51 -18.48
C VAL A 216 -2.78 11.87 -17.76
N PRO A 217 -3.99 12.35 -17.44
CA PRO A 217 -4.18 13.66 -16.81
C PRO A 217 -3.47 13.77 -15.45
N GLN A 218 -2.91 14.95 -15.15
CA GLN A 218 -2.17 15.19 -13.91
C GLN A 218 -2.96 14.83 -12.64
N GLY A 219 -4.28 15.02 -12.61
CA GLY A 219 -5.12 14.58 -11.49
C GLY A 219 -5.19 13.05 -11.29
N SER A 220 -5.03 12.27 -12.37
CA SER A 220 -4.92 10.80 -12.30
C SER A 220 -3.52 10.35 -11.87
N ILE A 221 -2.47 11.07 -12.28
CA ILE A 221 -1.10 10.85 -11.81
C ILE A 221 -0.99 11.12 -10.29
N SER A 222 -1.54 12.25 -9.83
CA SER A 222 -1.64 12.57 -8.41
C SER A 222 -2.44 11.51 -7.63
N TYR A 223 -3.56 11.03 -8.20
CA TYR A 223 -4.34 9.95 -7.60
C TYR A 223 -3.52 8.65 -7.42
N LEU A 224 -2.75 8.24 -8.44
CA LEU A 224 -1.87 7.06 -8.36
C LEU A 224 -0.87 7.20 -7.22
N LEU A 225 -0.21 8.34 -7.05
CA LEU A 225 0.74 8.55 -5.96
C LEU A 225 0.09 8.54 -4.57
N MET A 226 -1.08 9.18 -4.44
CA MET A 226 -1.81 9.26 -3.18
C MET A 226 -2.51 7.96 -2.75
N HIS A 227 -2.80 7.04 -3.67
CA HIS A 227 -3.58 5.82 -3.37
C HIS A 227 -2.85 4.51 -3.68
N SER A 228 -1.91 4.50 -4.63
CA SER A 228 -1.15 3.32 -5.06
C SER A 228 0.34 3.67 -5.23
N GLY A 229 0.88 4.48 -4.31
CA GLY A 229 2.18 5.13 -4.46
C GLY A 229 3.34 4.16 -4.67
N THR A 230 3.27 2.94 -4.14
CA THR A 230 4.25 1.86 -4.37
C THR A 230 4.41 1.49 -5.84
N LEU A 231 3.34 1.57 -6.64
CA LEU A 231 3.33 1.29 -8.08
C LEU A 231 4.24 2.25 -8.85
N ALA A 232 4.32 3.52 -8.44
CA ALA A 232 5.17 4.51 -9.07
C ALA A 232 6.67 4.17 -8.94
N TYR A 233 7.06 3.41 -7.91
CA TYR A 233 8.43 2.93 -7.67
C TYR A 233 8.67 1.49 -8.15
N ARG A 234 7.78 0.98 -9.00
CA ARG A 234 7.97 -0.32 -9.65
C ARG A 234 9.13 -0.24 -10.65
N ASP A 235 9.76 -1.38 -10.86
CA ASP A 235 10.73 -1.60 -11.95
C ASP A 235 10.18 -1.07 -13.29
N HIS A 236 11.00 -0.33 -14.03
CA HIS A 236 10.52 0.53 -15.11
C HIS A 236 9.95 -0.25 -16.30
N SER A 237 10.63 -1.32 -16.73
CA SER A 237 10.14 -2.20 -17.80
C SER A 237 8.78 -2.81 -17.45
N LYS A 238 8.65 -3.35 -16.23
CA LYS A 238 7.39 -3.93 -15.71
C LYS A 238 6.27 -2.90 -15.49
N PHE A 239 6.61 -1.60 -15.43
CA PHE A 239 5.63 -0.53 -15.37
C PHE A 239 5.16 -0.16 -16.79
N VAL A 240 6.09 -0.05 -17.75
CA VAL A 240 5.79 0.16 -19.18
C VAL A 240 4.93 -0.97 -19.74
N GLU A 241 5.27 -2.22 -19.43
CA GLU A 241 4.49 -3.42 -19.74
C GLU A 241 3.03 -3.27 -19.30
N ALA A 242 2.79 -3.01 -18.00
CA ALA A 242 1.45 -2.82 -17.46
C ALA A 242 0.69 -1.60 -18.04
N VAL A 243 1.41 -0.54 -18.44
CA VAL A 243 0.83 0.62 -19.14
C VAL A 243 0.39 0.27 -20.56
N ASN A 244 1.15 -0.55 -21.28
CA ASN A 244 0.81 -0.98 -22.63
C ASN A 244 -0.32 -2.00 -22.63
N THR A 245 -0.26 -3.02 -21.77
CA THR A 245 -1.36 -3.98 -21.56
C THR A 245 -2.66 -3.25 -21.16
N ALA A 246 -2.59 -2.18 -20.37
CA ALA A 246 -3.78 -1.37 -20.07
C ALA A 246 -4.41 -0.73 -21.32
N LYS A 247 -3.59 -0.20 -22.24
CA LYS A 247 -4.06 0.37 -23.52
C LYS A 247 -4.66 -0.70 -24.43
N GLU A 248 -3.97 -1.83 -24.58
CA GLU A 248 -4.45 -3.00 -25.33
C GLU A 248 -5.79 -3.50 -24.79
N PHE A 249 -5.97 -3.45 -23.47
CA PHE A 249 -7.20 -3.85 -22.79
C PHE A 249 -8.31 -2.79 -22.90
N GLY A 250 -8.09 -1.70 -23.64
CA GLY A 250 -9.05 -0.64 -23.89
C GLY A 250 -9.26 0.31 -22.71
N PHE A 251 -8.35 0.38 -21.74
CA PHE A 251 -8.40 1.44 -20.74
C PHE A 251 -8.04 2.78 -21.37
N ASN A 252 -8.95 3.75 -21.29
CA ASN A 252 -8.72 5.10 -21.80
C ASN A 252 -7.81 5.90 -20.84
N PRO A 253 -6.59 6.33 -21.26
CA PRO A 253 -5.65 7.08 -20.40
C PRO A 253 -6.20 8.37 -19.78
N LEU A 254 -7.19 8.99 -20.43
CA LEU A 254 -7.88 10.21 -19.96
C LEU A 254 -8.78 9.96 -18.73
N ARG A 255 -9.08 8.70 -18.39
CA ARG A 255 -9.93 8.33 -17.24
C ARG A 255 -9.07 7.84 -16.08
N ARG A 256 -9.47 8.19 -14.85
CA ARG A 256 -8.81 7.72 -13.61
C ARG A 256 -8.77 6.18 -13.50
N THR A 257 -9.72 5.47 -14.11
CA THR A 257 -9.72 4.01 -14.16
C THR A 257 -8.48 3.44 -14.86
N PHE A 258 -7.81 4.19 -15.75
CA PHE A 258 -6.54 3.77 -16.37
C PHE A 258 -5.46 3.45 -15.33
N VAL A 259 -5.19 4.37 -14.39
CA VAL A 259 -4.13 4.15 -13.38
C VAL A 259 -4.46 3.02 -12.41
N VAL A 260 -5.74 2.73 -12.19
CA VAL A 260 -6.19 1.55 -11.41
C VAL A 260 -6.10 0.27 -12.25
N GLY A 261 -6.32 0.34 -13.56
CA GLY A 261 -6.06 -0.75 -14.51
C GLY A 261 -4.58 -1.13 -14.53
N VAL A 262 -3.68 -0.16 -14.67
CA VAL A 262 -2.22 -0.36 -14.61
C VAL A 262 -1.80 -0.97 -13.27
N GLU A 263 -2.37 -0.53 -12.14
CA GLU A 263 -2.12 -1.12 -10.83
C GLU A 263 -2.48 -2.61 -10.78
N VAL A 264 -3.65 -2.98 -11.32
CA VAL A 264 -4.16 -4.35 -11.34
C VAL A 264 -3.35 -5.23 -12.30
N LEU A 265 -3.05 -4.75 -13.50
CA LEU A 265 -2.26 -5.48 -14.50
C LEU A 265 -0.80 -5.68 -14.06
N ALA A 266 -0.29 -4.81 -13.18
CA ALA A 266 0.99 -5.00 -12.52
C ALA A 266 0.97 -6.14 -11.45
N ILE A 267 -0.16 -6.71 -11.07
CA ILE A 267 -0.21 -7.85 -10.14
C ILE A 267 0.00 -9.15 -10.93
N LYS A 268 1.06 -9.91 -10.63
CA LYS A 268 1.49 -11.15 -11.32
C LYS A 268 0.44 -12.28 -11.50
N ARG A 269 -0.80 -12.11 -11.02
CA ARG A 269 -1.85 -13.15 -10.96
C ARG A 269 -3.22 -12.64 -11.43
N TRP A 270 -3.28 -11.55 -12.21
CA TRP A 270 -4.55 -11.06 -12.74
C TRP A 270 -5.14 -11.98 -13.82
N GLU A 271 -4.29 -12.65 -14.63
CA GLU A 271 -4.71 -13.54 -15.71
C GLU A 271 -5.45 -14.79 -15.22
N SER A 272 -4.97 -15.43 -14.16
CA SER A 272 -5.62 -16.62 -13.59
C SER A 272 -7.00 -16.33 -12.98
N ARG A 273 -7.42 -15.06 -12.89
CA ARG A 273 -8.80 -14.70 -12.51
C ARG A 273 -9.81 -14.98 -13.62
N PHE A 274 -9.39 -15.07 -14.88
CA PHE A 274 -10.30 -15.35 -15.99
C PHE A 274 -10.95 -16.74 -15.87
N GLU A 275 -10.22 -17.76 -15.42
CA GLU A 275 -10.76 -19.09 -15.10
C GLU A 275 -11.79 -19.06 -13.95
N VAL A 276 -11.68 -18.10 -13.03
CA VAL A 276 -12.66 -17.87 -11.96
C VAL A 276 -13.92 -17.20 -12.53
N TYR A 277 -13.73 -16.24 -13.44
CA TYR A 277 -14.81 -15.51 -14.09
C TYR A 277 -15.62 -16.40 -15.04
N GLU A 278 -14.96 -17.27 -15.81
CA GLU A 278 -15.61 -18.24 -16.71
C GLU A 278 -16.46 -19.25 -15.92
N ARG A 279 -15.94 -19.78 -14.78
CA ARG A 279 -16.74 -20.60 -13.84
C ARG A 279 -17.94 -19.87 -13.23
N CYS A 280 -17.99 -18.55 -13.32
CA CYS A 280 -19.11 -17.72 -12.85
C CYS A 280 -20.00 -17.19 -13.99
N GLY A 281 -19.85 -17.68 -15.22
CA GLY A 281 -20.63 -17.29 -16.39
C GLY A 281 -20.03 -16.17 -17.25
N TRP A 282 -18.91 -15.58 -16.85
CA TRP A 282 -18.28 -14.49 -17.61
C TRP A 282 -17.23 -15.05 -18.57
N ASN A 283 -17.55 -15.08 -19.87
CA ASN A 283 -16.54 -15.30 -20.89
C ASN A 283 -15.46 -14.19 -20.88
N ARG A 284 -14.33 -14.42 -21.56
CA ARG A 284 -13.20 -13.49 -21.60
C ARG A 284 -13.57 -12.05 -21.98
N GLU A 285 -14.49 -11.84 -22.92
CA GLU A 285 -14.89 -10.50 -23.34
C GLU A 285 -15.72 -9.77 -22.26
N ILE A 286 -16.69 -10.47 -21.68
CA ILE A 286 -17.53 -9.98 -20.57
C ILE A 286 -16.64 -9.64 -19.36
N ALA A 287 -15.72 -10.53 -19.01
CA ALA A 287 -14.76 -10.31 -17.93
C ALA A 287 -13.85 -9.11 -18.20
N LEU A 288 -13.30 -8.95 -19.42
CA LEU A 288 -12.52 -7.76 -19.80
C LEU A 288 -13.35 -6.47 -19.69
N ARG A 289 -14.61 -6.50 -20.12
CA ARG A 289 -15.54 -5.36 -20.03
C ARG A 289 -15.82 -4.97 -18.57
N ALA A 290 -16.07 -5.96 -17.70
CA ALA A 290 -16.27 -5.77 -16.27
C ALA A 290 -15.02 -5.21 -15.57
N VAL A 291 -13.83 -5.79 -15.84
CA VAL A 291 -12.55 -5.31 -15.32
C VAL A 291 -12.24 -3.89 -15.80
N ARG A 292 -12.55 -3.55 -17.07
CA ARG A 292 -12.39 -2.18 -17.60
C ARG A 292 -13.27 -1.15 -16.88
N LYS A 293 -14.51 -1.53 -16.55
CA LYS A 293 -15.44 -0.72 -15.75
C LYS A 293 -14.97 -0.56 -14.29
N PHE A 294 -14.49 -1.62 -13.66
CA PHE A 294 -14.09 -1.62 -12.25
C PHE A 294 -12.90 -2.57 -11.96
N PRO A 295 -11.64 -2.13 -12.16
CA PRO A 295 -10.47 -3.02 -12.09
C PRO A 295 -10.28 -3.71 -10.74
N SER A 296 -10.72 -3.06 -9.66
CA SER A 296 -10.63 -3.59 -8.29
C SER A 296 -11.37 -4.91 -8.08
N VAL A 297 -12.24 -5.36 -9.00
CA VAL A 297 -12.84 -6.70 -8.97
C VAL A 297 -11.77 -7.82 -8.96
N VAL A 298 -10.63 -7.60 -9.62
CA VAL A 298 -9.49 -8.54 -9.69
C VAL A 298 -8.80 -8.72 -8.33
N LYS A 299 -8.93 -7.74 -7.42
CA LYS A 299 -8.32 -7.77 -6.08
C LYS A 299 -9.05 -8.69 -5.09
N LEU A 300 -10.24 -9.20 -5.44
CA LEU A 300 -10.95 -10.19 -4.64
C LEU A 300 -10.22 -11.55 -4.66
N SER A 301 -10.35 -12.34 -3.59
CA SER A 301 -9.98 -13.76 -3.62
C SER A 301 -11.02 -14.55 -4.41
N GLU A 302 -10.62 -15.71 -4.91
CA GLU A 302 -11.47 -16.56 -5.76
C GLU A 302 -12.69 -17.05 -4.98
N GLU A 303 -12.47 -17.54 -3.76
CA GLU A 303 -13.50 -17.93 -2.80
C GLU A 303 -14.52 -16.80 -2.55
N VAL A 304 -14.06 -15.58 -2.25
CA VAL A 304 -14.94 -14.44 -1.96
C VAL A 304 -15.72 -14.00 -3.20
N PHE A 305 -15.11 -14.08 -4.40
CA PHE A 305 -15.81 -13.79 -5.65
C PHE A 305 -16.87 -14.87 -5.96
N ILE A 306 -16.50 -16.16 -5.91
CA ILE A 306 -17.40 -17.30 -6.16
C ILE A 306 -18.57 -17.29 -5.18
N LYS A 307 -18.34 -17.09 -3.87
CA LYS A 307 -19.40 -17.02 -2.85
C LYS A 307 -20.43 -15.92 -3.17
N LYS A 308 -19.95 -14.74 -3.60
CA LYS A 308 -20.82 -13.61 -3.97
C LYS A 308 -21.55 -13.84 -5.29
N MET A 309 -20.90 -14.42 -6.30
CA MET A 309 -21.54 -14.78 -7.57
C MET A 309 -22.58 -15.88 -7.37
N SER A 310 -22.30 -16.90 -6.56
CA SER A 310 -23.27 -17.95 -6.22
C SER A 310 -24.52 -17.35 -5.59
N PHE A 311 -24.37 -16.47 -4.59
CA PHE A 311 -25.52 -15.81 -3.97
C PHE A 311 -26.31 -14.92 -4.94
N LEU A 312 -25.63 -14.07 -5.72
CA LEU A 312 -26.31 -13.14 -6.64
C LEU A 312 -27.00 -13.86 -7.81
N VAL A 313 -26.35 -14.88 -8.39
CA VAL A 313 -26.85 -15.60 -9.56
C VAL A 313 -27.80 -16.73 -9.17
N LYS A 314 -27.36 -17.68 -8.33
CA LYS A 314 -28.15 -18.88 -8.00
C LYS A 314 -29.24 -18.55 -6.99
N ASP A 315 -28.87 -17.94 -5.87
CA ASP A 315 -29.83 -17.76 -4.77
C ASP A 315 -30.79 -16.60 -5.05
N MET A 316 -30.31 -15.51 -5.66
CA MET A 316 -31.09 -14.30 -5.94
C MET A 316 -31.63 -14.20 -7.37
N GLY A 317 -31.17 -15.03 -8.30
CA GLY A 317 -31.70 -15.11 -9.67
C GLY A 317 -31.31 -13.97 -10.61
N TRP A 318 -30.20 -13.27 -10.36
CA TRP A 318 -29.72 -12.21 -11.28
C TRP A 318 -28.85 -12.80 -12.39
N PRO A 319 -29.03 -12.40 -13.67
CA PRO A 319 -28.12 -12.76 -14.75
C PRO A 319 -26.66 -12.39 -14.40
N SER A 320 -25.72 -13.26 -14.77
CA SER A 320 -24.29 -13.01 -14.52
C SER A 320 -23.80 -11.76 -15.25
N GLU A 321 -24.39 -11.50 -16.40
CA GLU A 321 -24.15 -10.41 -17.34
C GLU A 321 -24.57 -9.06 -16.75
N ASP A 322 -25.70 -9.00 -16.03
CA ASP A 322 -26.11 -7.79 -15.31
C ASP A 322 -25.13 -7.43 -14.19
N ILE A 323 -24.53 -8.45 -13.55
CA ILE A 323 -23.45 -8.27 -12.56
C ILE A 323 -22.16 -7.79 -13.26
N ALA A 324 -21.86 -8.29 -14.46
CA ALA A 324 -20.73 -7.82 -15.28
C ALA A 324 -20.92 -6.39 -15.78
N GLU A 325 -22.16 -5.95 -15.97
CA GLU A 325 -22.49 -4.57 -16.29
C GLU A 325 -22.33 -3.64 -15.09
N TYR A 326 -22.50 -4.13 -13.86
CA TYR A 326 -22.26 -3.41 -12.60
C TYR A 326 -21.33 -4.13 -11.60
N PRO A 327 -20.04 -4.34 -11.96
CA PRO A 327 -19.12 -5.23 -11.23
C PRO A 327 -18.69 -4.70 -9.85
N GLN A 328 -19.04 -3.45 -9.50
CA GLN A 328 -18.84 -2.91 -8.17
C GLN A 328 -19.67 -3.66 -7.11
N VAL A 329 -20.80 -4.28 -7.46
CA VAL A 329 -21.68 -4.96 -6.47
C VAL A 329 -20.93 -6.03 -5.66
N VAL A 330 -20.09 -6.84 -6.30
CA VAL A 330 -19.32 -7.91 -5.62
C VAL A 330 -18.20 -7.39 -4.73
N THR A 331 -17.95 -6.07 -4.67
CA THR A 331 -16.94 -5.49 -3.77
C THR A 331 -17.51 -5.03 -2.42
N TYR A 332 -18.84 -4.95 -2.27
CA TYR A 332 -19.47 -4.73 -0.97
C TYR A 332 -19.37 -5.98 -0.08
N ASN A 333 -19.52 -5.79 1.24
CA ASN A 333 -19.56 -6.91 2.19
C ASN A 333 -20.81 -7.77 1.92
N LEU A 334 -20.63 -9.10 1.87
CA LEU A 334 -21.69 -10.02 1.46
C LEU A 334 -22.77 -10.08 2.54
N GLU A 335 -22.38 -10.39 3.76
CA GLU A 335 -23.23 -10.66 4.91
C GLU A 335 -23.99 -9.41 5.37
N LYS A 336 -23.30 -8.28 5.55
CA LYS A 336 -23.86 -7.02 6.10
C LYS A 336 -24.53 -6.11 5.07
N ARG A 337 -24.47 -6.43 3.77
CA ARG A 337 -24.98 -5.48 2.75
C ARG A 337 -25.54 -6.12 1.48
N ILE A 338 -24.95 -7.19 0.96
CA ILE A 338 -25.50 -7.85 -0.24
C ILE A 338 -26.70 -8.73 0.18
N ILE A 339 -26.52 -9.66 1.13
CA ILE A 339 -27.57 -10.59 1.56
C ILE A 339 -28.86 -9.87 2.01
N PRO A 340 -28.84 -8.93 2.98
CA PRO A 340 -30.07 -8.35 3.52
C PRO A 340 -30.83 -7.56 2.46
N ARG A 341 -30.10 -6.87 1.58
CA ARG A 341 -30.69 -6.00 0.56
C ARG A 341 -31.26 -6.78 -0.62
N PHE A 342 -30.51 -7.74 -1.15
CA PHE A 342 -30.97 -8.51 -2.30
C PHE A 342 -32.11 -9.47 -1.92
N SER A 343 -32.09 -10.03 -0.71
CA SER A 343 -33.21 -10.83 -0.19
C SER A 343 -34.51 -10.01 -0.05
N VAL A 344 -34.43 -8.77 0.47
CA VAL A 344 -35.61 -7.85 0.51
C VAL A 344 -36.11 -7.54 -0.90
N ILE A 345 -35.23 -7.25 -1.86
CA ILE A 345 -35.65 -6.99 -3.25
C ILE A 345 -36.27 -8.23 -3.90
N LYS A 346 -35.75 -9.44 -3.64
CA LYS A 346 -36.33 -10.70 -4.12
C LYS A 346 -37.73 -10.94 -3.53
N MET A 347 -37.89 -10.72 -2.22
CA MET A 347 -39.18 -10.83 -1.52
C MET A 347 -40.23 -9.88 -2.11
N LEU A 348 -39.87 -8.61 -2.29
CA LEU A 348 -40.79 -7.61 -2.84
C LEU A 348 -41.17 -7.89 -4.30
N LYS A 349 -40.20 -8.36 -5.12
CA LYS A 349 -40.49 -8.82 -6.49
C LYS A 349 -41.43 -10.02 -6.50
N SER A 350 -41.22 -11.03 -5.63
CA SER A 350 -42.08 -12.23 -5.59
C SER A 350 -43.51 -11.94 -5.10
N LYS A 351 -43.72 -10.81 -4.41
CA LYS A 351 -45.03 -10.29 -4.02
C LYS A 351 -45.64 -9.28 -5.01
N GLY A 352 -44.99 -9.01 -6.14
CA GLY A 352 -45.45 -8.05 -7.15
C GLY A 352 -45.31 -6.57 -6.75
N LEU A 353 -44.69 -6.27 -5.60
CA LEU A 353 -44.58 -4.92 -5.03
C LEU A 353 -43.48 -4.06 -5.66
N LEU A 354 -42.59 -4.66 -6.48
CA LEU A 354 -41.53 -3.96 -7.19
C LEU A 354 -41.43 -4.37 -8.66
N LYS A 355 -41.12 -3.39 -9.52
CA LYS A 355 -40.79 -3.62 -10.93
C LYS A 355 -39.51 -4.45 -11.07
N ASN A 356 -39.41 -5.25 -12.13
CA ASN A 356 -38.26 -6.11 -12.36
C ASN A 356 -36.95 -5.33 -12.63
N ASN A 357 -37.03 -4.18 -13.29
CA ASN A 357 -35.88 -3.45 -13.84
C ASN A 357 -35.24 -2.49 -12.82
N LEU A 358 -34.78 -3.00 -11.69
CA LEU A 358 -34.07 -2.22 -10.67
C LEU A 358 -32.55 -2.25 -10.91
N HIS A 359 -31.96 -1.08 -11.19
CA HIS A 359 -30.52 -0.96 -11.37
C HIS A 359 -29.75 -1.18 -10.05
N PHE A 360 -28.65 -1.94 -10.11
CA PHE A 360 -27.82 -2.33 -8.96
C PHE A 360 -27.44 -1.16 -8.04
N SER A 361 -27.02 -0.02 -8.58
CA SER A 361 -26.63 1.15 -7.78
C SER A 361 -27.76 1.66 -6.87
N GLY A 362 -29.01 1.55 -7.32
CA GLY A 362 -30.20 1.93 -6.56
C GLY A 362 -30.52 1.01 -5.39
N ILE A 363 -29.92 -0.19 -5.34
CA ILE A 363 -30.03 -1.18 -4.27
C ILE A 363 -28.80 -1.08 -3.35
N ILE A 364 -27.59 -1.24 -3.92
CA ILE A 364 -26.38 -1.46 -3.13
C ILE A 364 -25.67 -0.17 -2.69
N CYS A 365 -25.68 0.90 -3.49
CA CYS A 365 -24.87 2.09 -3.20
C CYS A 365 -25.52 3.06 -2.21
N ILE A 366 -26.85 3.09 -2.13
CA ILE A 366 -27.57 3.98 -1.20
C ILE A 366 -27.23 3.68 0.27
N THR A 367 -27.27 4.72 1.11
CA THR A 367 -27.08 4.60 2.56
C THR A 367 -28.15 3.68 3.17
N GLU A 368 -27.85 3.08 4.33
CA GLU A 368 -28.78 2.17 5.01
C GLU A 368 -30.13 2.83 5.32
N ALA A 369 -30.14 4.02 5.93
CA ALA A 369 -31.38 4.77 6.18
C ALA A 369 -32.20 5.02 4.90
N LYS A 370 -31.55 5.28 3.75
CA LYS A 370 -32.23 5.43 2.46
C LYS A 370 -32.75 4.09 1.92
N PHE A 371 -32.04 2.97 2.15
CA PHE A 371 -32.49 1.63 1.78
C PHE A 371 -33.73 1.24 2.60
N LEU A 372 -33.64 1.35 3.93
CA LEU A 372 -34.75 1.07 4.86
C LEU A 372 -36.00 1.90 4.51
N LYS A 373 -35.85 3.22 4.33
CA LYS A 373 -36.98 4.09 3.97
C LYS A 373 -37.62 3.71 2.63
N LYS A 374 -36.84 3.28 1.63
CA LYS A 374 -37.29 3.03 0.25
C LYS A 374 -37.80 1.62 -0.01
N PHE A 375 -37.33 0.62 0.74
CA PHE A 375 -37.57 -0.79 0.47
C PHE A 375 -38.03 -1.60 1.69
N VAL A 376 -38.07 -1.02 2.89
CA VAL A 376 -38.55 -1.72 4.10
C VAL A 376 -39.75 -1.00 4.68
N ILE A 377 -39.57 0.24 5.14
CA ILE A 377 -40.62 1.05 5.79
C ILE A 377 -41.77 1.37 4.82
N SER A 378 -41.45 1.69 3.55
CA SER A 378 -42.46 2.02 2.53
C SER A 378 -43.41 0.87 2.20
N PHE A 379 -43.00 -0.38 2.45
CA PHE A 379 -43.79 -1.59 2.20
C PHE A 379 -44.23 -2.28 3.49
N GLN A 380 -44.04 -1.65 4.65
CA GLN A 380 -44.39 -2.23 5.96
C GLN A 380 -45.91 -2.38 6.12
N LYS A 381 -46.72 -1.60 5.39
CA LYS A 381 -48.18 -1.80 5.35
C LYS A 381 -48.57 -3.08 4.60
N ASP A 382 -47.86 -3.38 3.51
CA ASP A 382 -48.11 -4.56 2.67
C ASP A 382 -47.47 -5.83 3.24
N LEU A 383 -46.31 -5.70 3.89
CA LEU A 383 -45.52 -6.76 4.51
C LEU A 383 -45.03 -6.33 5.91
N PRO A 384 -45.86 -6.46 6.97
CA PRO A 384 -45.52 -6.01 8.33
C PRO A 384 -44.24 -6.61 8.91
N PHE A 385 -43.90 -7.85 8.53
CA PHE A 385 -42.70 -8.58 8.97
C PHE A 385 -41.41 -8.17 8.26
N LEU A 386 -41.47 -7.29 7.24
CA LEU A 386 -40.31 -6.94 6.41
C LEU A 386 -39.15 -6.25 7.19
N PRO A 387 -39.39 -5.42 8.23
CA PRO A 387 -38.33 -4.93 9.10
C PRO A 387 -37.58 -6.04 9.83
N ASP A 388 -38.30 -7.00 10.42
CA ASP A 388 -37.70 -8.11 11.17
C ASP A 388 -36.96 -9.08 10.24
N PHE A 389 -37.49 -9.28 9.03
CA PHE A 389 -36.79 -10.02 7.97
C PHE A 389 -35.47 -9.34 7.56
N TYR A 390 -35.44 -8.01 7.39
CA TYR A 390 -34.18 -7.31 7.14
C TYR A 390 -33.21 -7.41 8.33
N ASN A 391 -33.72 -7.20 9.55
CA ASN A 391 -32.92 -7.19 10.77
C ASN A 391 -32.30 -8.56 11.07
N SER A 392 -33.04 -9.66 10.89
CA SER A 392 -32.51 -11.02 11.07
C SER A 392 -31.37 -11.34 10.10
N LEU A 393 -31.45 -10.90 8.85
CA LEU A 393 -30.37 -11.03 7.86
C LEU A 393 -29.19 -10.11 8.15
N ALA A 394 -29.43 -8.87 8.58
CA ALA A 394 -28.37 -7.89 8.87
C ALA A 394 -27.58 -8.23 10.15
N ASN A 395 -28.24 -8.88 11.13
CA ASN A 395 -27.69 -9.18 12.46
C ASN A 395 -27.24 -10.64 12.63
N GLN A 396 -27.04 -11.40 11.54
CA GLN A 396 -26.58 -12.79 11.52
C GLN A 396 -25.11 -12.99 12.00
N GLN A 397 -24.60 -12.13 12.89
CA GLN A 397 -23.29 -12.22 13.56
C GLN A 397 -23.37 -12.20 15.09
N ASN A 398 -24.56 -12.34 15.69
CA ASN A 398 -24.69 -12.56 17.14
C ASN A 398 -24.89 -14.04 17.52
N VAL A 399 -24.96 -14.96 16.55
CA VAL A 399 -25.11 -16.40 16.78
C VAL A 399 -24.30 -17.19 15.75
N LEU A 400 -23.01 -17.39 16.02
CA LEU A 400 -22.14 -18.54 15.67
C LEU A 400 -20.71 -18.28 16.15
#